data_AF-A0A067F353-F1
#
_entry.id   AF-A0A067F353-F1
#
_cell.length_a   1.000
_cell.length_b   1.000
_cell.length_c   1.000
_cell.angle_alpha   90.00
_cell.angle_beta   90.00
_cell.angle_gamma   90.00
#
_symmetry.space_group_name_H-M   'P 1'
#
loop_
_entity.id
_entity.type
_entity.pdbx_description
1 polymer ?
#
loop_
_entity_poly.entity_id
_entity_poly.type
_entity_poly.pdbx_seq_one_letter_code
_entity_poly.pdbx_strand_id
1 'polypeptide(L)'
;MDENSKEKENESEALMARIQQLEHERDELRKDIEQLCMQQAGPSYLAVATRMHFQRTAGLEQEIEILKQKIAACARENSNLQEELSEAYRIKGQLADLHAAEVIKNMEAEKQVKFFQGCMAAAFAERDNSVMEAEKAKEKEELMSQKFNEFQTRLEELSSENIELKKQNATLRFDLEKQEELNESFKEVINKFYEIRQQSLEVLETSWEDKCACLLLDSAEMWSFNDTSTSKYISALEDELEKTRSSVENLQSKLRMGLEIENHLKKSVRELEKKIIHSDKFISNAIAELRLCHSQLRVHVVNSLEEGRSHIKSISDVIEEKTQHCDDVIRGQNTGTYQRETKLDEFECRDVHINNDADTNLVSQVCLLVASAVNF
;
A
#
# COMPACT_ATOMS: atom_id res chain seq x y z
N MET A 1 117.41 -112.33 -55.40
CA MET A 1 117.71 -110.91 -55.66
C MET A 1 116.76 -110.45 -56.74
N ASP A 2 116.22 -109.24 -56.62
CA ASP A 2 115.50 -108.46 -57.65
C ASP A 2 113.97 -108.39 -57.64
N GLU A 3 113.36 -108.11 -56.47
CA GLU A 3 112.01 -107.52 -56.38
C GLU A 3 112.03 -105.97 -56.36
N ASN A 4 113.18 -105.33 -56.09
CA ASN A 4 113.26 -103.87 -55.84
C ASN A 4 113.57 -103.00 -57.08
N SER A 5 113.81 -103.60 -58.25
CA SER A 5 114.12 -102.86 -59.50
C SER A 5 112.94 -102.75 -60.45
N LYS A 6 111.90 -103.60 -60.30
CA LYS A 6 110.70 -103.60 -61.16
C LYS A 6 109.61 -102.63 -60.69
N GLU A 7 109.54 -102.35 -59.38
CA GLU A 7 108.62 -101.34 -58.83
C GLU A 7 109.02 -99.91 -59.21
N LYS A 8 110.32 -99.61 -59.29
CA LYS A 8 110.80 -98.26 -59.67
C LYS A 8 110.58 -97.91 -61.14
N GLU A 9 110.63 -98.89 -62.05
CA GLU A 9 110.31 -98.66 -63.47
C GLU A 9 108.80 -98.41 -63.66
N ASN A 10 107.93 -99.19 -62.98
CA ASN A 10 106.49 -98.98 -63.01
C ASN A 10 106.06 -97.65 -62.36
N GLU A 11 106.68 -97.24 -61.26
CA GLU A 11 106.43 -95.92 -60.66
C GLU A 11 106.87 -94.78 -61.59
N SER A 12 108.00 -94.93 -62.28
CA SER A 12 108.50 -93.92 -63.22
C SER A 12 107.58 -93.77 -64.45
N GLU A 13 107.05 -94.88 -64.99
CA GLU A 13 106.07 -94.83 -66.08
C GLU A 13 104.72 -94.25 -65.61
N ALA A 14 104.25 -94.62 -64.42
CA ALA A 14 103.04 -94.05 -63.84
C ALA A 14 103.16 -92.53 -63.58
N LEU A 15 104.33 -92.07 -63.10
CA LEU A 15 104.65 -90.65 -62.94
C LEU A 15 104.68 -89.91 -64.28
N MET A 16 105.30 -90.49 -65.32
CA MET A 16 105.32 -89.92 -66.66
C MET A 16 103.92 -89.79 -67.27
N ALA A 17 103.09 -90.83 -67.14
CA ALA A 17 101.69 -90.79 -67.58
C ALA A 17 100.89 -89.73 -66.82
N ARG A 18 101.14 -89.58 -65.51
CA ARG A 18 100.50 -88.54 -64.69
C ARG A 18 100.93 -87.13 -65.10
N ILE A 19 102.20 -86.93 -65.45
CA ILE A 19 102.70 -85.66 -65.95
C ILE A 19 102.02 -85.32 -67.28
N GLN A 20 101.98 -86.26 -68.23
CA GLN A 20 101.31 -86.03 -69.52
C GLN A 20 99.82 -85.72 -69.37
N GLN A 21 99.14 -86.40 -68.44
CA GLN A 21 97.75 -86.10 -68.12
C GLN A 21 97.57 -84.70 -67.54
N LEU A 22 98.42 -84.29 -66.58
CA LEU A 22 98.37 -82.96 -66.00
C LEU A 22 98.73 -81.87 -67.01
N GLU A 23 99.62 -82.14 -67.94
CA GLU A 23 99.94 -81.24 -69.05
C GLU A 23 98.75 -81.07 -69.99
N HIS A 24 98.04 -82.16 -70.29
CA HIS A 24 96.80 -82.09 -71.07
C HIS A 24 95.69 -81.33 -70.32
N GLU A 25 95.46 -81.62 -69.04
CA GLU A 25 94.49 -80.92 -68.20
C GLU A 25 94.82 -79.43 -68.07
N ARG A 26 96.10 -79.08 -67.92
CA ARG A 26 96.57 -77.68 -67.92
C ARG A 26 96.29 -77.00 -69.26
N ASP A 27 96.56 -77.68 -70.37
CA ASP A 27 96.39 -77.09 -71.69
C ASP A 27 94.90 -76.91 -72.04
N GLU A 28 94.02 -77.82 -71.61
CA GLU A 28 92.56 -77.66 -71.71
C GLU A 28 92.05 -76.54 -70.80
N LEU A 29 92.50 -76.47 -69.54
CA LEU A 29 92.16 -75.35 -68.64
C LEU A 29 92.63 -74.00 -69.21
N ARG A 30 93.78 -73.98 -69.87
CA ARG A 30 94.28 -72.76 -70.52
C ARG A 30 93.39 -72.33 -71.68
N LYS A 31 92.92 -73.27 -72.50
CA LYS A 31 91.94 -72.99 -73.58
C LYS A 31 90.62 -72.48 -73.01
N ASP A 32 90.13 -73.07 -71.92
CA ASP A 32 88.90 -72.62 -71.26
C ASP A 32 89.04 -71.19 -70.71
N ILE A 33 90.18 -70.87 -70.08
CA ILE A 33 90.48 -69.52 -69.59
C ILE A 33 90.58 -68.53 -70.75
N GLU A 34 91.26 -68.88 -71.84
CA GLU A 34 91.34 -68.02 -73.03
C GLU A 34 89.95 -67.80 -73.66
N GLN A 35 89.11 -68.83 -73.72
CA GLN A 35 87.74 -68.71 -74.22
C GLN A 35 86.86 -67.82 -73.33
N LEU A 36 86.97 -67.94 -72.00
CA LEU A 36 86.28 -67.05 -71.05
C LEU A 36 86.76 -65.60 -71.18
N CYS A 37 88.07 -65.38 -71.29
CA CYS A 37 88.65 -64.06 -71.50
C CYS A 37 88.20 -63.45 -72.84
N MET A 38 88.12 -64.23 -73.93
CA MET A 38 87.60 -63.75 -75.22
C MET A 38 86.10 -63.41 -75.18
N GLN A 39 85.30 -64.17 -74.44
CA GLN A 39 83.87 -63.88 -74.25
C GLN A 39 83.65 -62.62 -73.41
N GLN A 40 84.51 -62.36 -72.42
CA GLN A 40 84.43 -61.18 -71.56
C GLN A 40 85.13 -59.94 -72.14
N ALA A 41 86.10 -60.11 -73.04
CA ALA A 41 86.81 -59.02 -73.74
C ALA A 41 86.13 -58.57 -75.04
N GLY A 42 85.09 -59.28 -75.49
CA GLY A 42 84.31 -58.91 -76.67
C GLY A 42 83.45 -57.65 -76.46
N PRO A 43 83.28 -56.78 -77.48
CA PRO A 43 82.45 -55.56 -77.39
C PRO A 43 80.99 -55.81 -76.93
N SER A 44 80.48 -57.03 -77.15
CA SER A 44 79.11 -57.43 -76.81
C SER A 44 78.86 -57.61 -75.31
N TYR A 45 79.80 -58.20 -74.56
CA TYR A 45 79.67 -58.37 -73.10
C TYR A 45 79.63 -57.01 -72.38
N LEU A 46 80.55 -56.11 -72.75
CA LEU A 46 80.60 -54.76 -72.23
C LEU A 46 79.28 -54.00 -72.50
N ALA A 47 78.72 -54.11 -73.70
CA ALA A 47 77.46 -53.45 -74.05
C ALA A 47 76.25 -53.97 -73.25
N VAL A 48 76.15 -55.28 -73.02
CA VAL A 48 75.07 -55.89 -72.22
C VAL A 48 75.19 -55.53 -70.74
N ALA A 49 76.38 -55.66 -70.16
CA ALA A 49 76.63 -55.26 -68.77
C ALA A 49 76.33 -53.77 -68.58
N THR A 50 76.80 -52.92 -69.48
CA THR A 50 76.54 -51.47 -69.47
C THR A 50 75.05 -51.15 -69.56
N ARG A 51 74.29 -51.83 -70.45
CA ARG A 51 72.83 -51.66 -70.55
C ARG A 51 72.10 -52.06 -69.26
N MET A 52 72.48 -53.20 -68.66
CA MET A 52 71.90 -53.65 -67.40
C MET A 52 72.22 -52.68 -66.25
N HIS A 53 73.45 -52.19 -66.19
CA HIS A 53 73.87 -51.17 -65.24
C HIS A 53 73.07 -49.88 -65.41
N PHE A 54 72.94 -49.34 -66.64
CA PHE A 54 72.14 -48.14 -66.89
C PHE A 54 70.67 -48.32 -66.53
N GLN A 55 70.06 -49.47 -66.85
CA GLN A 55 68.67 -49.74 -66.50
C GLN A 55 68.48 -49.82 -64.98
N ARG A 56 69.41 -50.47 -64.27
CA ARG A 56 69.39 -50.53 -62.80
C ARG A 56 69.59 -49.14 -62.18
N THR A 57 70.53 -48.35 -62.71
CA THR A 57 70.77 -46.97 -62.26
C THR A 57 69.53 -46.10 -62.47
N ALA A 58 68.89 -46.15 -63.64
CA ALA A 58 67.66 -45.39 -63.92
C ALA A 58 66.49 -45.81 -63.02
N GLY A 59 66.34 -47.11 -62.75
CA GLY A 59 65.34 -47.62 -61.79
C GLY A 59 65.58 -47.11 -60.37
N LEU A 60 66.83 -47.15 -59.91
CA LEU A 60 67.21 -46.61 -58.60
C LEU A 60 67.04 -45.09 -58.53
N GLU A 61 67.35 -44.34 -59.59
CA GLU A 61 67.12 -42.90 -59.68
C GLU A 61 65.63 -42.56 -59.56
N GLN A 62 64.77 -43.32 -60.24
CA GLN A 62 63.32 -43.15 -60.12
C GLN A 62 62.82 -43.46 -58.71
N GLU A 63 63.29 -44.55 -58.09
CA GLU A 63 62.95 -44.89 -56.71
C GLU A 63 63.42 -43.82 -55.73
N ILE A 64 64.63 -43.29 -55.91
CA ILE A 64 65.16 -42.17 -55.13
C ILE A 64 64.27 -40.94 -55.28
N GLU A 65 63.82 -40.63 -56.49
CA GLU A 65 62.96 -39.47 -56.74
C GLU A 65 61.57 -39.65 -56.10
N ILE A 66 60.97 -40.83 -56.20
CA ILE A 66 59.71 -41.16 -55.52
C ILE A 66 59.86 -41.03 -53.99
N LEU A 67 60.97 -41.54 -53.42
CA LEU A 67 61.24 -41.44 -52.00
C LEU A 67 61.43 -39.98 -51.56
N LYS A 68 62.12 -39.15 -52.34
CA LYS A 68 62.23 -37.71 -52.08
C LYS A 68 60.87 -37.02 -52.06
N GLN A 69 60.00 -37.32 -53.02
CA GLN A 69 58.66 -36.76 -53.06
C GLN A 69 57.82 -37.17 -51.84
N LYS A 70 57.91 -38.45 -51.42
CA LYS A 70 57.25 -38.93 -50.19
C LYS A 70 57.79 -38.23 -48.93
N ILE A 71 59.10 -38.04 -48.84
CA ILE A 71 59.71 -37.28 -47.73
C ILE A 71 59.22 -35.84 -47.71
N ALA A 72 59.15 -35.18 -48.87
CA ALA A 72 58.64 -33.81 -48.96
C ALA A 72 57.13 -33.70 -48.62
N ALA A 73 56.33 -34.70 -49.00
CA ALA A 73 54.92 -34.77 -48.61
C ALA A 73 54.77 -34.97 -47.09
N CYS A 74 55.50 -35.94 -46.52
CA CYS A 74 55.50 -36.21 -45.08
C CYS A 74 55.99 -35.01 -44.27
N ALA A 75 56.99 -34.28 -44.75
CA ALA A 75 57.48 -33.06 -44.09
C ALA A 75 56.42 -31.95 -44.06
N ARG A 76 55.66 -31.77 -45.16
CA ARG A 76 54.54 -30.81 -45.19
C ARG A 76 53.41 -31.22 -44.25
N GLU A 77 53.02 -32.49 -44.27
CA GLU A 77 51.99 -33.01 -43.36
C GLU A 77 52.40 -32.83 -41.89
N ASN A 78 53.66 -33.10 -41.55
CA ASN A 78 54.18 -32.88 -40.20
C ASN A 78 54.12 -31.39 -39.79
N SER A 79 54.42 -30.47 -40.70
CA SER A 79 54.29 -29.03 -40.45
C SER A 79 52.82 -28.63 -40.22
N ASN A 80 51.90 -29.15 -41.03
CA ASN A 80 50.48 -28.87 -40.88
C ASN A 80 49.93 -29.40 -39.55
N LEU A 81 50.29 -30.63 -39.17
CA LEU A 81 49.90 -31.21 -37.88
C LEU A 81 50.46 -30.41 -36.69
N GLN A 82 51.67 -29.87 -36.82
CA GLN A 82 52.25 -29.01 -35.80
C GLN A 82 51.47 -27.69 -35.64
N GLU A 83 51.04 -27.09 -36.75
CA GLU A 83 50.18 -25.89 -36.74
C GLU A 83 48.82 -26.20 -36.11
N GLU A 84 48.14 -27.26 -36.55
CA GLU A 84 46.85 -27.71 -36.00
C GLU A 84 46.95 -28.00 -34.49
N LEU A 85 48.04 -28.64 -34.04
CA LEU A 85 48.29 -28.90 -32.63
C LEU A 85 48.48 -27.60 -31.83
N SER A 86 49.23 -26.64 -32.38
CA SER A 86 49.43 -25.34 -31.72
C SER A 86 48.12 -24.57 -31.58
N GLU A 87 47.27 -24.62 -32.60
CA GLU A 87 45.95 -23.98 -32.60
C GLU A 87 44.99 -24.67 -31.63
N ALA A 88 45.01 -26.00 -31.56
CA ALA A 88 44.23 -26.76 -30.58
C ALA A 88 44.62 -26.39 -29.13
N TYR A 89 45.91 -26.23 -28.83
CA TYR A 89 46.36 -25.77 -27.51
C TYR A 89 45.95 -24.32 -27.22
N ARG A 90 45.99 -23.44 -28.23
CA ARG A 90 45.54 -22.06 -28.10
C ARG A 90 44.06 -21.99 -27.75
N ILE A 91 43.21 -22.71 -28.49
CA ILE A 91 41.76 -22.81 -28.23
C ILE A 91 41.50 -23.41 -26.86
N LYS A 92 42.24 -24.46 -26.46
CA LYS A 92 42.12 -25.07 -25.13
C LYS A 92 42.38 -24.06 -24.01
N GLY A 93 43.39 -23.19 -24.16
CA GLY A 93 43.67 -22.11 -23.22
C GLY A 93 42.51 -21.13 -23.11
N GLN A 94 42.01 -20.64 -24.25
CA GLN A 94 40.86 -19.72 -24.28
C GLN A 94 39.60 -20.32 -23.63
N LEU A 95 39.33 -21.61 -23.86
CA LEU A 95 38.21 -22.29 -23.25
C LEU A 95 38.35 -22.40 -21.73
N ALA A 96 39.56 -22.64 -21.23
CA ALA A 96 39.83 -22.68 -19.79
C ALA A 96 39.59 -21.31 -19.13
N ASP A 97 40.03 -20.22 -19.76
CA ASP A 97 39.82 -18.86 -19.26
C ASP A 97 38.33 -18.49 -19.26
N LEU A 98 37.61 -18.81 -20.35
CA LEU A 98 36.16 -18.60 -20.43
C LEU A 98 35.40 -19.40 -19.37
N HIS A 99 35.76 -20.67 -19.16
CA HIS A 99 35.16 -21.49 -18.12
C HIS A 99 35.43 -20.91 -16.72
N ALA A 100 36.64 -20.46 -16.44
CA ALA A 100 36.97 -19.83 -15.16
C ALA A 100 36.16 -18.55 -14.93
N ALA A 101 36.02 -17.70 -15.95
CA ALA A 101 35.21 -16.49 -15.88
C ALA A 101 33.72 -16.80 -15.62
N GLU A 102 33.16 -17.79 -16.32
CA GLU A 102 31.76 -18.18 -16.13
C GLU A 102 31.53 -18.81 -14.74
N VAL A 103 32.48 -19.58 -14.21
CA VAL A 103 32.42 -20.11 -12.84
C VAL A 103 32.37 -18.97 -11.82
N ILE A 104 33.20 -17.94 -11.96
CA ILE A 104 33.18 -16.77 -11.06
C ILE A 104 31.84 -16.05 -11.12
N LYS A 105 31.31 -15.83 -12.34
CA LYS A 105 30.01 -15.20 -12.54
C LYS A 105 28.87 -16.02 -11.92
N ASN A 106 28.91 -17.35 -12.07
CA ASN A 106 27.92 -18.24 -11.48
C ASN A 106 27.98 -18.24 -9.95
N MET A 107 29.19 -18.23 -9.37
CA MET A 107 29.37 -18.08 -7.92
C MET A 107 28.78 -16.77 -7.39
N GLU A 108 28.92 -15.67 -8.13
CA GLU A 108 28.35 -14.39 -7.74
C GLU A 108 26.82 -14.38 -7.85
N ALA A 109 26.26 -14.95 -8.92
CA ALA A 109 24.82 -15.14 -9.04
C ALA A 109 24.26 -16.00 -7.89
N GLU A 110 24.95 -17.07 -7.50
CA GLU A 110 24.56 -17.91 -6.37
C GLU A 110 24.54 -17.14 -5.03
N LYS A 111 25.52 -16.25 -4.80
CA LYS A 111 25.52 -15.37 -3.62
C LYS A 111 24.31 -14.44 -3.61
N GLN A 112 23.98 -13.83 -4.76
CA GLN A 112 22.82 -12.95 -4.87
C GLN A 112 21.51 -13.71 -4.58
N VAL A 113 21.36 -14.91 -5.13
CA VAL A 113 20.21 -15.78 -4.86
C VAL A 113 20.09 -16.07 -3.37
N LYS A 114 21.19 -16.47 -2.71
CA LYS A 114 21.20 -16.73 -1.25
C LYS A 114 20.87 -15.47 -0.43
N PHE A 115 21.37 -14.31 -0.85
CA PHE A 115 21.02 -13.03 -0.21
C PHE A 115 19.53 -12.76 -0.29
N PHE A 116 18.92 -12.84 -1.47
CA PHE A 116 17.48 -12.62 -1.63
C PHE A 116 16.63 -13.65 -0.88
N GLN A 117 17.06 -14.93 -0.86
CA GLN A 117 16.42 -15.95 -0.03
C GLN A 117 16.43 -15.58 1.46
N GLY A 118 17.56 -15.07 1.97
CA GLY A 118 17.67 -14.58 3.34
C GLY A 118 16.75 -13.39 3.63
N CYS A 119 16.71 -12.40 2.73
CA CYS A 119 15.82 -11.25 2.84
C CYS A 119 14.35 -11.66 2.84
N MET A 120 13.95 -12.57 1.95
CA MET A 120 12.57 -13.09 1.91
C MET A 120 12.21 -13.84 3.19
N ALA A 121 13.11 -14.68 3.71
CA ALA A 121 12.88 -15.40 4.96
C ALA A 121 12.70 -14.43 6.15
N ALA A 122 13.53 -13.38 6.24
CA ALA A 122 13.41 -12.36 7.27
C ALA A 122 12.09 -11.58 7.16
N ALA A 123 11.70 -11.16 5.94
CA ALA A 123 10.44 -10.46 5.71
C ALA A 123 9.22 -11.32 6.06
N PHE A 124 9.24 -12.62 5.76
CA PHE A 124 8.18 -13.54 6.18
C PHE A 124 8.12 -13.70 7.69
N ALA A 125 9.27 -13.83 8.37
CA ALA A 125 9.29 -13.90 9.83
C ALA A 125 8.76 -12.61 10.49
N GLU A 126 9.11 -11.44 9.96
CA GLU A 126 8.60 -10.15 10.44
C GLU A 126 7.08 -10.01 10.22
N ARG A 127 6.59 -10.40 9.04
CA ARG A 127 5.16 -10.43 8.73
C ARG A 127 4.42 -11.35 9.70
N ASP A 128 4.90 -12.57 9.89
CA ASP A 128 4.23 -13.56 10.73
C ASP A 128 4.21 -13.11 12.20
N ASN A 129 5.28 -12.48 12.69
CA ASN A 129 5.31 -11.85 14.01
C ASN A 129 4.33 -10.68 14.13
N SER A 130 4.25 -9.83 13.10
CA SER A 130 3.31 -8.70 13.07
C SER A 130 1.84 -9.16 13.04
N VAL A 131 1.55 -10.24 12.31
CA VAL A 131 0.22 -10.86 12.27
C VAL A 131 -0.17 -11.41 13.64
N MET A 132 0.74 -12.14 14.30
CA MET A 132 0.49 -12.68 15.64
C MET A 132 0.18 -11.57 16.66
N GLU A 133 0.96 -10.48 16.66
CA GLU A 133 0.71 -9.36 17.57
C GLU A 133 -0.60 -8.62 17.24
N ALA A 134 -0.97 -8.52 15.96
CA ALA A 134 -2.26 -7.96 15.54
C ALA A 134 -3.44 -8.84 15.99
N GLU A 135 -3.34 -10.16 15.86
CA GLU A 135 -4.36 -11.10 16.34
C GLU A 135 -4.55 -10.99 17.86
N LYS A 136 -3.45 -10.94 18.62
CA LYS A 136 -3.48 -10.75 20.07
C LYS A 136 -4.07 -9.40 20.49
N ALA A 137 -3.83 -8.33 19.72
CA ALA A 137 -4.45 -7.03 19.96
C ALA A 137 -5.96 -7.08 19.70
N LYS A 138 -6.38 -7.76 18.63
CA LYS A 138 -7.79 -7.97 18.29
C LYS A 138 -8.53 -8.75 19.38
N GLU A 139 -7.94 -9.83 19.90
CA GLU A 139 -8.55 -10.60 21.02
C GLU A 139 -8.79 -9.72 22.26
N LYS A 140 -7.86 -8.82 22.57
CA LYS A 140 -8.02 -7.87 23.68
C LYS A 140 -9.11 -6.84 23.40
N GLU A 141 -9.19 -6.33 22.18
CA GLU A 141 -10.24 -5.40 21.74
C GLU A 141 -11.62 -6.06 21.87
N GLU A 142 -11.78 -7.29 21.37
CA GLU A 142 -13.03 -8.04 21.47
C GLU A 142 -13.45 -8.24 22.93
N LEU A 143 -12.51 -8.58 23.81
CA LEU A 143 -12.78 -8.71 25.25
C LEU A 143 -13.16 -7.38 25.90
N MET A 144 -12.53 -6.28 25.50
CA MET A 144 -12.89 -4.93 25.99
C MET A 144 -14.26 -4.48 25.47
N SER A 145 -14.60 -4.81 24.23
CA SER A 145 -15.91 -4.53 23.63
C SER A 145 -17.02 -5.28 24.36
N GLN A 146 -16.80 -6.55 24.72
CA GLN A 146 -17.74 -7.32 25.56
C GLN A 146 -17.96 -6.65 26.92
N LYS A 147 -16.89 -6.27 27.63
CA LYS A 147 -16.99 -5.57 28.91
C LYS A 147 -17.68 -4.21 28.79
N PHE A 148 -17.43 -3.48 27.71
CA PHE A 148 -18.09 -2.21 27.46
C PHE A 148 -19.60 -2.39 27.28
N ASN A 149 -20.02 -3.41 26.54
CA ASN A 149 -21.44 -3.73 26.38
C ASN A 149 -22.08 -4.11 27.73
N GLU A 150 -21.40 -4.86 28.58
CA GLU A 150 -21.88 -5.15 29.95
C GLU A 150 -22.08 -3.86 30.77
N PHE A 151 -21.13 -2.92 30.71
CA PHE A 151 -21.25 -1.63 31.39
C PHE A 151 -22.37 -0.76 30.81
N GLN A 152 -22.53 -0.75 29.49
CA GLN A 152 -23.60 -0.05 28.78
C GLN A 152 -24.97 -0.53 29.26
N THR A 153 -25.21 -1.85 29.26
CA THR A 153 -26.48 -2.43 29.73
C THR A 153 -26.74 -2.07 31.19
N ARG A 154 -25.73 -2.19 32.06
CA ARG A 154 -25.88 -1.83 33.48
C ARG A 154 -26.20 -0.34 33.68
N LEU A 155 -25.63 0.53 32.85
CA LEU A 155 -25.90 1.97 32.91
C LEU A 155 -27.33 2.27 32.48
N GLU A 156 -27.82 1.61 31.44
CA GLU A 156 -29.21 1.72 30.98
C GLU A 156 -30.19 1.25 32.06
N GLU A 157 -29.93 0.11 32.71
CA GLU A 157 -30.72 -0.38 33.85
C GLU A 157 -30.78 0.64 34.99
N LEU A 158 -29.64 1.13 35.46
CA LEU A 158 -29.57 2.14 36.54
C LEU A 158 -30.25 3.46 36.16
N SER A 159 -30.15 3.85 34.88
CA SER A 159 -30.83 5.05 34.37
C SER A 159 -32.35 4.89 34.43
N SER A 160 -32.86 3.73 34.02
CA SER A 160 -34.29 3.39 34.13
C SER A 160 -34.77 3.37 35.59
N GLU A 161 -34.01 2.76 36.50
CA GLU A 161 -34.31 2.75 37.93
C GLU A 161 -34.36 4.18 38.50
N ASN A 162 -33.42 5.05 38.11
CA ASN A 162 -33.38 6.44 38.56
C ASN A 162 -34.59 7.25 38.07
N ILE A 163 -35.04 7.02 36.84
CA ILE A 163 -36.27 7.67 36.31
C ILE A 163 -37.49 7.24 37.13
N GLU A 164 -37.62 5.95 37.44
CA GLU A 164 -38.74 5.44 38.23
C GLU A 164 -38.70 5.99 39.67
N LEU A 165 -37.53 6.02 40.31
CA LEU A 165 -37.36 6.64 41.62
C LEU A 165 -37.74 8.13 41.60
N LYS A 166 -37.35 8.89 40.58
CA LYS A 166 -37.75 10.30 40.43
C LYS A 166 -39.26 10.47 40.34
N LYS A 167 -39.95 9.57 39.62
CA LYS A 167 -41.40 9.58 39.49
C LYS A 167 -42.07 9.31 40.84
N GLN A 168 -41.63 8.30 41.57
CA GLN A 168 -42.13 8.00 42.92
C GLN A 168 -41.90 9.18 43.89
N ASN A 169 -40.72 9.79 43.83
CA ASN A 169 -40.40 10.96 44.65
C ASN A 169 -41.29 12.17 44.32
N ALA A 170 -41.60 12.39 43.04
CA ALA A 170 -42.53 13.44 42.62
C ALA A 170 -43.96 13.19 43.14
N THR A 171 -44.43 11.94 43.10
CA THR A 171 -45.73 11.57 43.69
C THR A 171 -45.77 11.82 45.19
N LEU A 172 -44.75 11.38 45.94
CA LEU A 172 -44.68 11.60 47.39
C LEU A 172 -44.65 13.08 47.76
N ARG A 173 -43.94 13.91 46.97
CA ARG A 173 -43.93 15.37 47.19
C ARG A 173 -45.29 16.00 46.96
N PHE A 174 -45.99 15.60 45.89
CA PHE A 174 -47.34 16.07 45.62
C PHE A 174 -48.33 15.68 46.74
N ASP A 175 -48.27 14.44 47.21
CA ASP A 175 -49.12 13.97 48.31
C ASP A 175 -48.81 14.73 49.61
N LEU A 176 -47.53 15.01 49.89
CA LEU A 176 -47.13 15.81 51.05
C LEU A 176 -47.71 17.23 50.97
N GLU A 177 -47.55 17.92 49.85
CA GLU A 177 -48.07 19.28 49.63
C GLU A 177 -49.59 19.33 49.81
N LYS A 178 -50.30 18.32 49.29
CA LYS A 178 -51.75 18.20 49.47
C LYS A 178 -52.14 17.99 50.95
N GLN A 179 -51.39 17.19 51.70
CA GLN A 179 -51.63 17.02 53.13
C GLN A 179 -51.33 18.29 53.93
N GLU A 180 -50.28 19.03 53.56
CA GLU A 180 -49.96 20.33 54.15
C GLU A 180 -51.08 21.35 53.90
N GLU A 181 -51.61 21.44 52.67
CA GLU A 181 -52.75 22.31 52.33
C GLU A 181 -54.03 21.95 53.12
N LEU A 182 -54.33 20.65 53.25
CA LEU A 182 -55.43 20.17 54.07
C LEU A 182 -55.22 20.50 55.55
N ASN A 183 -54.01 20.34 56.07
CA ASN A 183 -53.67 20.69 57.45
C ASN A 183 -53.84 22.19 57.71
N GLU A 184 -53.42 23.06 56.79
CA GLU A 184 -53.68 24.50 56.93
C GLU A 184 -55.17 24.82 56.92
N SER A 185 -55.94 24.18 56.04
CA SER A 185 -57.40 24.30 56.03
C SER A 185 -58.02 23.86 57.36
N PHE A 186 -57.58 22.74 57.93
CA PHE A 186 -58.04 22.29 59.25
C PHE A 186 -57.63 23.25 60.37
N LYS A 187 -56.41 23.80 60.33
CA LYS A 187 -55.96 24.80 61.29
C LYS A 187 -56.85 26.04 61.27
N GLU A 188 -57.22 26.54 60.10
CA GLU A 188 -58.15 27.66 59.97
C GLU A 188 -59.54 27.34 60.57
N VAL A 189 -60.08 26.16 60.25
CA VAL A 189 -61.38 25.71 60.79
C VAL A 189 -61.32 25.65 62.31
N ILE A 190 -60.30 25.01 62.87
CA ILE A 190 -60.11 24.87 64.31
C ILE A 190 -59.95 26.24 64.98
N ASN A 191 -59.19 27.16 64.40
CA ASN A 191 -59.08 28.52 64.93
C ASN A 191 -60.44 29.23 64.95
N LYS A 192 -61.24 29.15 63.88
CA LYS A 192 -62.58 29.75 63.83
C LYS A 192 -63.51 29.20 64.90
N PHE A 193 -63.57 27.88 65.07
CA PHE A 193 -64.39 27.26 66.12
C PHE A 193 -63.90 27.64 67.52
N TYR A 194 -62.58 27.66 67.71
CA TYR A 194 -61.99 28.09 68.98
C TYR A 194 -62.31 29.56 69.30
N GLU A 195 -62.24 30.46 68.32
CA GLU A 195 -62.64 31.86 68.47
C GLU A 195 -64.12 32.02 68.85
N ILE A 196 -65.03 31.28 68.19
CA ILE A 196 -66.47 31.29 68.52
C ILE A 196 -66.70 30.84 69.97
N ARG A 197 -66.01 29.76 70.39
CA ARG A 197 -66.05 29.30 71.78
C ARG A 197 -65.49 30.38 72.74
N GLN A 198 -64.40 31.05 72.37
CA GLN A 198 -63.69 32.01 73.19
C GLN A 198 -64.41 33.37 73.33
N GLN A 199 -65.38 33.70 72.46
CA GLN A 199 -66.29 34.85 72.68
C GLN A 199 -67.09 34.77 74.00
N SER A 200 -67.01 33.65 74.72
CA SER A 200 -67.58 33.45 76.06
C SER A 200 -66.58 33.54 77.24
N LEU A 201 -65.25 33.66 77.03
CA LEU A 201 -64.23 33.63 78.11
C LEU A 201 -62.87 34.30 77.77
N GLU A 202 -62.23 35.01 78.72
CA GLU A 202 -60.95 35.74 78.56
C GLU A 202 -59.71 34.85 78.27
N VAL A 203 -58.75 35.40 77.52
CA VAL A 203 -57.76 34.73 76.65
C VAL A 203 -56.42 34.41 77.33
N LEU A 204 -55.86 33.21 77.07
CA LEU A 204 -54.42 32.91 77.14
C LEU A 204 -53.95 32.33 75.79
N GLU A 205 -52.73 32.64 75.35
CA GLU A 205 -52.14 32.07 74.15
C GLU A 205 -51.85 30.57 74.37
N THR A 206 -52.55 29.70 73.63
CA THR A 206 -52.44 28.24 73.73
C THR A 206 -52.03 27.61 72.39
N SER A 207 -51.31 26.48 72.47
CA SER A 207 -50.82 25.75 71.29
C SER A 207 -51.99 25.22 70.44
N TRP A 208 -51.73 24.86 69.17
CA TRP A 208 -52.77 24.34 68.30
C TRP A 208 -53.33 23.00 68.80
N GLU A 209 -52.47 22.14 69.35
CA GLU A 209 -52.89 20.89 70.00
C GLU A 209 -53.84 21.16 71.18
N ASP A 210 -53.57 22.20 71.97
CA ASP A 210 -54.43 22.58 73.10
C ASP A 210 -55.79 23.10 72.63
N LYS A 211 -55.84 23.91 71.55
CA LYS A 211 -57.10 24.36 70.94
C LYS A 211 -57.97 23.19 70.48
N CYS A 212 -57.37 22.19 69.84
CA CYS A 212 -58.05 20.98 69.40
C CYS A 212 -58.61 20.19 70.59
N ALA A 213 -57.77 19.95 71.61
CA ALA A 213 -58.17 19.22 72.80
C ALA A 213 -59.35 19.89 73.52
N CYS A 214 -59.36 21.23 73.61
CA CYS A 214 -60.46 21.98 74.17
C CYS A 214 -61.77 21.75 73.40
N LEU A 215 -61.78 21.92 72.08
CA LEU A 215 -62.99 21.79 71.25
C LEU A 215 -63.58 20.37 71.28
N LEU A 216 -62.73 19.34 71.34
CA LEU A 216 -63.17 17.95 71.41
C LEU A 216 -63.86 17.59 72.73
N LEU A 217 -63.65 18.37 73.79
CA LEU A 217 -64.25 18.14 75.11
C LEU A 217 -65.58 18.89 75.31
N ASP A 218 -66.04 19.64 74.32
CA ASP A 218 -67.28 20.43 74.43
C ASP A 218 -68.54 19.56 74.29
N SER A 219 -69.54 19.83 75.14
CA SER A 219 -70.84 19.15 75.10
C SER A 219 -71.70 19.62 73.92
N ALA A 220 -72.50 18.72 73.33
CA ALA A 220 -73.33 19.00 72.15
C ALA A 220 -74.32 20.18 72.32
N GLU A 221 -74.73 20.50 73.55
CA GLU A 221 -75.61 21.65 73.85
C GLU A 221 -74.93 23.01 73.63
N MET A 222 -73.60 23.08 73.81
CA MET A 222 -72.79 24.30 73.65
C MET A 222 -72.81 24.85 72.22
N TRP A 223 -73.07 23.99 71.25
CA TRP A 223 -73.08 24.31 69.82
C TRP A 223 -74.50 24.38 69.23
N SER A 224 -75.54 24.34 70.07
CA SER A 224 -76.94 24.47 69.61
C SER A 224 -77.36 25.94 69.57
N PHE A 225 -77.77 26.40 68.39
CA PHE A 225 -78.20 27.79 68.16
C PHE A 225 -79.68 27.84 67.82
N ASN A 226 -80.50 28.41 68.72
CA ASN A 226 -81.89 28.78 68.44
C ASN A 226 -82.19 30.15 69.05
N ASP A 227 -81.86 31.23 68.33
CA ASP A 227 -82.41 32.56 68.66
C ASP A 227 -82.49 33.53 67.46
N THR A 228 -83.43 34.46 67.58
CA THR A 228 -83.96 35.47 66.64
C THR A 228 -82.93 36.47 66.11
N SER A 229 -81.77 36.60 66.77
CA SER A 229 -80.62 37.41 66.32
C SER A 229 -79.96 36.84 65.05
N THR A 230 -80.08 35.53 64.83
CA THR A 230 -79.56 34.83 63.65
C THR A 230 -80.22 35.35 62.36
N SER A 231 -81.51 35.72 62.41
CA SER A 231 -82.25 36.24 61.25
C SER A 231 -81.76 37.59 60.75
N LYS A 232 -81.22 38.47 61.62
CA LYS A 232 -80.65 39.77 61.21
C LYS A 232 -79.25 39.64 60.62
N TYR A 233 -78.46 38.72 61.15
CA TYR A 233 -77.14 38.40 60.61
C TYR A 233 -77.24 37.72 59.24
N ILE A 234 -78.22 36.82 59.07
CA ILE A 234 -78.53 36.19 57.78
C ILE A 234 -78.87 37.26 56.72
N SER A 235 -79.72 38.25 57.03
CA SER A 235 -80.05 39.31 56.07
C SER A 235 -78.86 40.23 55.74
N ALA A 236 -77.96 40.50 56.69
CA ALA A 236 -76.73 41.26 56.41
C ALA A 236 -75.75 40.48 55.52
N LEU A 237 -75.65 39.17 55.72
CA LEU A 237 -74.87 38.28 54.86
C LEU A 237 -75.48 38.15 53.46
N GLU A 238 -76.80 38.15 53.34
CA GLU A 238 -77.50 38.14 52.04
C GLU A 238 -77.22 39.42 51.24
N ASP A 239 -77.20 40.59 51.89
CA ASP A 239 -76.83 41.87 51.26
C ASP A 239 -75.36 41.93 50.85
N GLU A 240 -74.45 41.36 51.64
CA GLU A 240 -73.03 41.26 51.31
C GLU A 240 -72.79 40.26 50.17
N LEU A 241 -73.51 39.14 50.17
CA LEU A 241 -73.49 38.13 49.13
C LEU A 241 -73.92 38.71 47.78
N GLU A 242 -74.94 39.57 47.77
CA GLU A 242 -75.41 40.26 46.57
C GLU A 242 -74.36 41.27 46.04
N LYS A 243 -73.65 41.97 46.93
CA LYS A 243 -72.51 42.84 46.54
C LYS A 243 -71.37 42.02 45.93
N THR A 244 -70.99 40.89 46.53
CA THR A 244 -69.98 40.01 45.95
C THR A 244 -70.42 39.40 44.62
N ARG A 245 -71.70 39.05 44.45
CA ARG A 245 -72.23 38.58 43.16
C ARG A 245 -72.04 39.61 42.06
N SER A 246 -72.37 40.88 42.32
CA SER A 246 -72.15 41.96 41.35
C SER A 246 -70.66 42.18 41.02
N SER A 247 -69.76 41.97 42.00
CA SER A 247 -68.31 42.03 41.78
C SER A 247 -67.79 40.85 40.94
N VAL A 248 -68.29 39.65 41.19
CA VAL A 248 -67.96 38.44 40.43
C VAL A 248 -68.45 38.57 38.99
N GLU A 249 -69.65 39.10 38.75
CA GLU A 249 -70.15 39.38 37.40
C GLU A 249 -69.25 40.37 36.65
N ASN A 250 -68.76 41.41 37.34
CA ASN A 250 -67.78 42.34 36.78
C ASN A 250 -66.45 41.64 36.44
N LEU A 251 -65.91 40.82 37.33
CA LEU A 251 -64.70 40.03 37.07
C LEU A 251 -64.89 39.03 35.94
N GLN A 252 -66.05 38.39 35.86
CA GLN A 252 -66.38 37.45 34.79
C GLN A 252 -66.51 38.16 33.44
N SER A 253 -67.01 39.40 33.41
CA SER A 253 -67.02 40.24 32.22
C SER A 253 -65.60 40.62 31.77
N LYS A 254 -64.70 40.93 32.72
CA LYS A 254 -63.28 41.21 32.44
C LYS A 254 -62.53 39.97 31.96
N LEU A 255 -62.81 38.80 32.52
CA LEU A 255 -62.25 37.53 32.08
C LEU A 255 -62.67 37.19 30.66
N ARG A 256 -63.95 37.44 30.31
CA ARG A 256 -64.44 37.27 28.93
C ARG A 256 -63.69 38.17 27.95
N MET A 257 -63.47 39.43 28.30
CA MET A 257 -62.66 40.35 27.49
C MET A 257 -61.20 39.88 27.37
N GLY A 258 -60.62 39.34 28.46
CA GLY A 258 -59.29 38.73 28.43
C GLY A 258 -59.19 37.54 27.48
N LEU A 259 -60.21 36.68 27.45
CA LEU A 259 -60.28 35.54 26.53
C LEU A 259 -60.43 35.97 25.07
N GLU A 260 -61.17 37.04 24.79
CA GLU A 260 -61.26 37.62 23.45
C GLU A 260 -59.90 38.16 22.97
N ILE A 261 -59.16 38.83 23.86
CA ILE A 261 -57.79 39.30 23.59
C ILE A 261 -56.85 38.10 23.33
N GLU A 262 -56.89 37.07 24.17
CA GLU A 262 -56.08 35.85 24.01
C GLU A 262 -56.37 35.18 22.65
N ASN A 263 -57.65 35.04 22.30
CA ASN A 263 -58.05 34.45 21.02
C ASN A 263 -57.56 35.27 19.83
N HIS A 264 -57.61 36.59 19.91
CA HIS A 264 -57.04 37.47 18.89
C HIS A 264 -55.53 37.28 18.76
N LEU A 265 -54.79 37.31 19.87
CA LEU A 265 -53.34 37.10 19.87
C LEU A 265 -52.96 35.73 19.31
N LYS A 266 -53.65 34.67 19.72
CA LYS A 266 -53.43 33.30 19.23
C LYS A 266 -53.72 33.15 17.74
N LYS A 267 -54.63 33.96 17.18
CA LYS A 267 -54.88 34.01 15.74
C LYS A 267 -53.75 34.76 15.02
N SER A 268 -53.35 35.93 15.52
CA SER A 268 -52.22 36.70 14.96
C SER A 268 -50.91 35.93 14.97
N VAL A 269 -50.61 35.20 16.05
CA VAL A 269 -49.42 34.33 16.13
C VAL A 269 -49.46 33.24 15.05
N ARG A 270 -50.58 32.54 14.90
CA ARG A 270 -50.74 31.52 13.85
C ARG A 270 -50.59 32.08 12.43
N GLU A 271 -51.02 33.31 12.19
CA GLU A 271 -50.83 33.99 10.91
C GLU A 271 -49.34 34.34 10.67
N LEU A 272 -48.64 34.79 11.71
CA LEU A 272 -47.20 35.07 11.65
C LEU A 272 -46.38 33.80 11.44
N GLU A 273 -46.68 32.71 12.15
CA GLU A 273 -46.03 31.41 11.97
C GLU A 273 -46.15 30.91 10.53
N LYS A 274 -47.36 31.02 9.93
CA LYS A 274 -47.57 30.67 8.52
C LYS A 274 -46.73 31.52 7.57
N LYS A 275 -46.62 32.84 7.84
CA LYS A 275 -45.77 33.73 7.05
C LYS A 275 -44.30 33.35 7.16
N ILE A 276 -43.83 33.03 8.37
CA ILE A 276 -42.46 32.59 8.63
C ILE A 276 -42.14 31.31 7.84
N ILE A 277 -43.00 30.29 7.95
CA ILE A 277 -42.83 29.03 7.21
C ILE A 277 -42.80 29.27 5.70
N HIS A 278 -43.68 30.14 5.19
CA HIS A 278 -43.73 30.47 3.77
C HIS A 278 -42.46 31.20 3.30
N SER A 279 -41.99 32.19 4.07
CA SER A 279 -40.76 32.91 3.76
C SER A 279 -39.52 32.02 3.83
N ASP A 280 -39.44 31.14 4.83
CA ASP A 280 -38.32 30.21 5.00
C ASP A 280 -38.22 29.24 3.82
N LYS A 281 -39.36 28.71 3.37
CA LYS A 281 -39.44 27.89 2.16
C LYS A 281 -39.00 28.64 0.92
N PHE A 282 -39.44 29.89 0.75
CA PHE A 282 -39.03 30.74 -0.38
C PHE A 282 -37.52 31.01 -0.38
N ILE A 283 -36.96 31.37 0.78
CA ILE A 283 -35.52 31.64 0.95
C ILE A 283 -34.71 30.36 0.69
N SER A 284 -35.14 29.21 1.22
CA SER A 284 -34.47 27.93 1.00
C SER A 284 -34.43 27.54 -0.48
N ASN A 285 -35.54 27.75 -1.20
CA ASN A 285 -35.59 27.52 -2.65
C ASN A 285 -34.65 28.47 -3.41
N ALA A 286 -34.67 29.77 -3.07
CA ALA A 286 -33.77 30.75 -3.71
C ALA A 286 -32.29 30.42 -3.46
N ILE A 287 -31.93 29.97 -2.25
CA ILE A 287 -30.56 29.51 -1.93
C ILE A 287 -30.21 28.26 -2.75
N ALA A 288 -31.14 27.31 -2.90
CA ALA A 288 -30.92 26.11 -3.69
C ALA A 288 -30.68 26.43 -5.18
N GLU A 289 -31.48 27.33 -5.76
CA GLU A 289 -31.29 27.83 -7.11
C GLU A 289 -29.95 28.53 -7.29
N LEU A 290 -29.55 29.39 -6.35
CA LEU A 290 -28.26 30.07 -6.38
C LEU A 290 -27.09 29.07 -6.34
N ARG A 291 -27.18 28.04 -5.50
CA ARG A 291 -26.18 26.96 -5.44
C ARG A 291 -26.09 26.19 -6.75
N LEU A 292 -27.23 25.92 -7.39
CA LEU A 292 -27.27 25.25 -8.69
C LEU A 292 -26.57 26.12 -9.75
N CYS A 293 -26.94 27.40 -9.87
CA CYS A 293 -26.30 28.34 -10.79
C CYS A 293 -24.80 28.46 -10.53
N HIS A 294 -24.37 28.56 -9.28
CA HIS A 294 -22.95 28.60 -8.91
C HIS A 294 -22.22 27.31 -9.33
N SER A 295 -22.83 26.14 -9.12
CA SER A 295 -22.24 24.87 -9.52
C SER A 295 -22.06 24.76 -11.03
N GLN A 296 -23.04 25.22 -11.81
CA GLN A 296 -22.99 25.25 -13.27
C GLN A 296 -21.92 26.22 -13.77
N LEU A 297 -21.85 27.43 -13.20
CA LEU A 297 -20.83 28.41 -13.53
C LEU A 297 -19.43 27.87 -13.24
N ARG A 298 -19.24 27.22 -12.08
CA ARG A 298 -17.96 26.60 -11.71
C ARG A 298 -17.53 25.53 -12.73
N VAL A 299 -18.45 24.64 -13.12
CA VAL A 299 -18.17 23.62 -14.13
C VAL A 299 -17.81 24.26 -15.47
N HIS A 300 -18.56 25.28 -15.90
CA HIS A 300 -18.27 26.00 -17.14
C HIS A 300 -16.88 26.63 -17.11
N VAL A 301 -16.53 27.34 -16.03
CA VAL A 301 -15.19 27.96 -15.86
C VAL A 301 -14.08 26.91 -15.90
N VAL A 302 -14.24 25.79 -15.18
CA VAL A 302 -13.24 24.70 -15.18
C VAL A 302 -13.08 24.11 -16.58
N ASN A 303 -14.17 23.87 -17.30
CA ASN A 303 -14.12 23.34 -18.66
C ASN A 303 -13.42 24.31 -19.63
N SER A 304 -13.73 25.60 -19.56
CA SER A 304 -13.05 26.62 -20.39
C SER A 304 -11.55 26.70 -20.09
N LEU A 305 -11.15 26.55 -18.81
CA LEU A 305 -9.73 26.52 -18.43
C LEU A 305 -9.03 25.24 -18.93
N GLU A 306 -9.68 24.08 -18.85
CA GLU A 306 -9.10 22.82 -19.37
C GLU A 306 -9.01 22.81 -20.90
N GLU A 307 -10.00 23.40 -21.58
CA GLU A 307 -9.96 23.63 -23.02
C GLU A 307 -8.80 24.56 -23.38
N GLY A 308 -8.65 25.70 -22.69
CA GLY A 308 -7.53 26.62 -22.89
C GLY A 308 -6.17 25.95 -22.62
N ARG A 309 -6.08 25.15 -21.56
CA ARG A 309 -4.89 24.34 -21.23
C ARG A 309 -4.56 23.34 -22.33
N SER A 310 -5.57 22.68 -22.89
CA SER A 310 -5.41 21.72 -23.98
C SER A 310 -4.94 22.40 -25.27
N HIS A 311 -5.48 23.59 -25.59
CA HIS A 311 -5.03 24.39 -26.72
C HIS A 311 -3.58 24.85 -26.55
N ILE A 312 -3.20 25.37 -25.39
CA ILE A 312 -1.82 25.78 -25.09
C ILE A 312 -0.89 24.58 -25.20
N LYS A 313 -1.29 23.42 -24.66
CA LYS A 313 -0.53 22.18 -24.75
C LYS A 313 -0.33 21.75 -26.21
N SER A 314 -1.38 21.76 -27.03
CA SER A 314 -1.26 21.44 -28.45
C SER A 314 -0.32 22.39 -29.19
N ILE A 315 -0.37 23.69 -28.90
CA ILE A 315 0.57 24.67 -29.47
C ILE A 315 1.99 24.39 -28.99
N SER A 316 2.16 24.07 -27.70
CA SER A 316 3.45 23.70 -27.11
C SER A 316 4.03 22.46 -27.78
N ASP A 317 3.23 21.41 -27.98
CA ASP A 317 3.65 20.17 -28.63
C ASP A 317 4.09 20.45 -30.09
N VAL A 318 3.37 21.32 -30.82
CA VAL A 318 3.75 21.75 -32.18
C VAL A 318 5.04 22.57 -32.18
N ILE A 319 5.24 23.44 -31.19
CA ILE A 319 6.49 24.19 -31.03
C ILE A 319 7.63 23.23 -30.72
N GLU A 320 7.44 22.29 -29.78
CA GLU A 320 8.43 21.28 -29.41
C GLU A 320 8.81 20.42 -30.63
N GLU A 321 7.84 19.94 -31.40
CA GLU A 321 8.08 19.20 -32.65
C GLU A 321 8.88 20.03 -33.66
N LYS A 322 8.54 21.31 -33.85
CA LYS A 322 9.30 22.21 -34.74
C LYS A 322 10.71 22.52 -34.21
N THR A 323 10.86 22.62 -32.89
CA THR A 323 12.16 22.89 -32.25
C THR A 323 13.05 21.67 -32.38
N GLN A 324 12.48 20.48 -32.17
CA GLN A 324 13.16 19.20 -32.37
C GLN A 324 13.52 18.97 -33.85
N HIS A 325 12.64 19.35 -34.77
CA HIS A 325 12.95 19.34 -36.21
C HIS A 325 14.04 20.34 -36.58
N CYS A 326 14.06 21.54 -35.99
CA CYS A 326 15.16 22.49 -36.13
C CYS A 326 16.46 21.92 -35.56
N ASP A 327 16.45 21.29 -34.39
CA ASP A 327 17.61 20.66 -33.77
C ASP A 327 18.13 19.49 -34.62
N ASP A 328 17.25 18.70 -35.24
CA ASP A 328 17.61 17.61 -36.16
C ASP A 328 18.18 18.15 -37.48
N VAL A 329 17.64 19.25 -38.01
CA VAL A 329 18.19 19.95 -39.20
C VAL A 329 19.55 20.59 -38.88
N ILE A 330 19.72 21.19 -37.70
CA ILE A 330 21.00 21.77 -37.23
C ILE A 330 22.03 20.65 -37.00
N ARG A 331 21.62 19.51 -36.44
CA ARG A 331 22.48 18.34 -36.20
C ARG A 331 22.81 17.59 -37.51
N GLY A 332 21.96 17.70 -38.54
CA GLY A 332 22.18 17.14 -39.88
C GLY A 332 23.08 17.99 -40.80
N GLN A 333 23.32 19.28 -40.49
CA GLN A 333 24.10 20.18 -41.36
C GLN A 333 25.42 20.70 -40.80
N ASN A 334 25.81 20.39 -39.56
CA ASN A 334 27.12 20.81 -39.05
C ASN A 334 27.88 19.67 -38.34
N THR A 335 28.74 19.00 -39.11
CA THR A 335 30.06 18.58 -38.64
C THR A 335 30.85 19.81 -38.22
N GLY A 336 31.10 20.00 -36.92
CA GLY A 336 32.02 21.03 -36.44
C GLY A 336 31.68 21.55 -35.05
N THR A 337 32.49 21.11 -34.08
CA THR A 337 32.92 21.79 -32.85
C THR A 337 32.26 23.14 -32.53
N TYR A 338 31.68 23.30 -31.34
CA TYR A 338 32.10 24.36 -30.40
C TYR A 338 31.56 24.11 -28.98
N GLN A 339 32.48 24.26 -28.04
CA GLN A 339 32.38 24.21 -26.59
C GLN A 339 31.46 25.29 -25.99
N ARG A 340 30.85 24.92 -24.84
CA ARG A 340 30.62 25.71 -23.59
C ARG A 340 29.93 27.07 -23.76
N GLU A 341 28.93 27.42 -22.98
CA GLU A 341 29.00 27.83 -21.56
C GLU A 341 27.67 28.62 -21.38
N THR A 342 26.82 28.48 -20.36
CA THR A 342 26.90 29.29 -19.14
C THR A 342 25.49 29.38 -18.52
N LYS A 343 25.40 29.02 -17.22
CA LYS A 343 24.46 29.47 -16.18
C LYS A 343 22.95 29.20 -16.35
N LEU A 344 22.52 28.19 -15.59
CA LEU A 344 21.25 28.20 -14.86
C LEU A 344 21.24 29.38 -13.90
N ASP A 345 20.28 30.29 -14.06
CA ASP A 345 19.94 31.30 -13.06
C ASP A 345 18.67 30.80 -12.36
N GLU A 346 18.82 30.37 -11.11
CA GLU A 346 17.71 30.08 -10.21
C GLU A 346 17.01 31.40 -9.88
N PHE A 347 16.02 31.78 -10.68
CA PHE A 347 15.08 32.82 -10.28
C PHE A 347 14.11 32.25 -9.24
N GLU A 348 14.53 32.33 -7.99
CA GLU A 348 13.72 32.17 -6.80
C GLU A 348 12.68 33.32 -6.76
N CYS A 349 11.49 33.06 -7.30
CA CYS A 349 10.35 33.96 -7.16
C CYS A 349 9.95 34.05 -5.67
N ARG A 350 10.38 35.12 -5.00
CA ARG A 350 9.86 35.50 -3.68
C ARG A 350 8.35 35.65 -3.75
N ASP A 351 7.68 34.88 -2.90
CA ASP A 351 6.26 34.98 -2.61
C ASP A 351 5.96 36.37 -2.01
N VAL A 352 5.21 37.19 -2.75
CA VAL A 352 4.75 38.50 -2.27
C VAL A 352 3.47 38.25 -1.49
N HIS A 353 3.60 38.09 -0.17
CA HIS A 353 2.45 38.17 0.72
C HIS A 353 1.80 39.54 0.60
N ILE A 354 0.67 39.60 -0.10
CA ILE A 354 -0.22 40.75 -0.09
C ILE A 354 -0.89 40.77 1.29
N ASN A 355 -0.40 41.67 2.15
CA ASN A 355 -1.16 42.17 3.29
C ASN A 355 -2.48 42.71 2.76
N ASN A 356 -3.60 42.12 3.18
CA ASN A 356 -4.88 42.79 3.12
C ASN A 356 -5.26 43.19 4.54
N ASP A 357 -4.83 44.40 4.89
CA ASP A 357 -5.34 45.16 6.01
C ASP A 357 -6.74 45.66 5.58
N ALA A 358 -7.77 45.01 6.10
CA ALA A 358 -9.16 45.44 5.96
C ALA A 358 -9.89 45.17 7.28
N ASP A 359 -9.81 46.17 8.15
CA ASP A 359 -10.73 46.56 9.21
C ASP A 359 -11.91 45.58 9.45
N THR A 360 -11.72 44.66 10.40
CA THR A 360 -12.79 43.80 10.93
C THR A 360 -13.26 44.33 12.28
N ASN A 361 -13.69 45.59 12.28
CA ASN A 361 -14.35 46.22 13.42
C ASN A 361 -15.86 46.36 13.17
N LEU A 362 -16.54 45.24 12.87
CA LEU A 362 -18.01 45.23 12.77
C LEU A 362 -18.68 43.89 13.05
N VAL A 363 -18.08 43.03 13.88
CA VAL A 363 -18.71 41.74 14.28
C VAL A 363 -18.99 41.65 15.80
N SER A 364 -18.55 42.63 16.60
CA SER A 364 -18.74 42.58 18.06
C SER A 364 -20.07 43.16 18.58
N GLN A 365 -21.02 43.52 17.70
CA GLN A 365 -22.26 44.19 18.12
C GLN A 365 -23.55 43.46 17.72
N VAL A 366 -23.52 42.12 17.67
CA VAL A 366 -24.74 41.30 17.54
C VAL A 366 -24.85 40.23 18.65
N CYS A 367 -23.77 39.90 19.37
CA CYS A 367 -23.84 38.93 20.47
C CYS A 367 -24.29 39.51 21.84
N LEU A 368 -24.49 40.83 21.97
CA LEU A 368 -24.93 41.45 23.22
C LEU A 368 -26.44 41.74 23.31
N LEU A 369 -27.23 41.47 22.26
CA LEU A 369 -28.68 41.70 22.28
C LEU A 369 -29.52 40.46 22.60
N VAL A 370 -28.92 39.27 22.71
CA VAL A 370 -29.65 38.04 23.07
C VAL A 370 -29.62 37.75 24.58
N ALA A 371 -28.75 38.41 25.35
CA ALA A 371 -28.59 38.15 26.78
C ALA A 371 -29.46 39.02 27.72
N SER A 372 -30.30 39.93 27.20
CA SER A 372 -31.12 40.83 28.05
C SER A 372 -32.63 40.55 28.01
N ALA A 373 -33.09 39.44 27.41
CA ALA A 373 -34.51 39.13 27.29
C ALA A 373 -34.97 37.92 28.14
N VAL A 374 -34.21 37.55 29.17
CA VAL A 374 -34.61 36.56 30.17
C VAL A 374 -34.39 37.15 31.56
N ASN A 375 -35.28 38.06 31.95
CA ASN A 375 -35.62 38.41 33.33
C ASN A 375 -36.68 39.51 33.30
N PHE A 376 -37.93 39.12 33.08
CA PHE A 376 -39.12 39.53 33.84
C PHE A 376 -40.33 38.73 33.37
#